data_AF-A0A7W4VI22-F1
#
_entry.id   AF-A0A7W4VI22-F1
#
_cell.length_a   1.000
_cell.length_b   1.000
_cell.length_c   1.000
_cell.angle_alpha   90.00
_cell.angle_beta   90.00
_cell.angle_gamma   90.00
#
_symmetry.space_group_name_H-M   'P 1'
#
loop_
_entity.id
_entity.type
_entity.pdbx_description
1 polymer ?
#
loop_
_entity_poly.entity_id
_entity_poly.type
_entity_poly.pdbx_seq_one_letter_code
_entity_poly.pdbx_strand_id
1 'polypeptide(L)'
;MREQEGVVVLGFGPQPIDFISKAAKLCGKTAVMCPDTARMAGANLAAGTPAELAKLRERLEAGAVLEAKVAQADSGLSQNAIMWLATGERGTSSETLFTLTTGHDCTGDWGYSHPHDPDDLSRCRKLLDQCPELVSCLPRVAAAGPEWAALVPRWDELCALMDEESPDWREGRGSAPKTYALMKSIFASAQQ
;
A
#
# COMPACT_ATOMS: atom_id res chain seq x y z
N MET A 1 8.79 8.26 30.87
CA MET A 1 9.63 8.01 29.69
C MET A 1 9.62 9.30 28.88
N ARG A 2 10.78 9.89 28.57
CA ARG A 2 10.85 11.11 27.74
C ARG A 2 10.77 10.69 26.27
N GLU A 3 10.08 11.48 25.46
CA GLU A 3 10.08 11.32 24.00
C GLU A 3 11.53 11.34 23.50
N GLN A 4 11.89 10.41 22.61
CA GLN A 4 13.22 10.35 22.01
C GLN A 4 13.09 10.67 20.52
N GLU A 5 13.73 11.75 20.09
CA GLU A 5 13.84 12.05 18.66
C GLU A 5 14.69 10.98 17.96
N GLY A 6 14.33 10.62 16.73
CA GLY A 6 15.09 9.65 15.93
C GLY A 6 14.81 8.17 16.21
N VAL A 7 13.69 7.83 16.86
CA VAL A 7 13.38 6.44 17.22
C VAL A 7 12.36 5.81 16.29
N VAL A 8 12.68 4.61 15.80
CA VAL A 8 11.74 3.66 15.21
C VAL A 8 11.72 2.40 16.07
N VAL A 9 10.52 1.92 16.40
CA VAL A 9 10.31 0.69 17.16
C VAL A 9 9.89 -0.41 16.19
N LEU A 10 10.63 -1.51 16.18
CA LEU A 10 10.32 -2.72 15.41
C LEU A 10 9.88 -3.84 16.37
N GLY A 11 8.78 -4.51 16.04
CA GLY A 11 8.26 -5.66 16.76
C GLY A 11 8.37 -6.93 15.93
N PHE A 12 9.12 -7.92 16.43
CA PHE A 12 9.29 -9.23 15.80
C PHE A 12 8.58 -10.31 16.60
N GLY A 13 7.78 -11.13 15.93
CA GLY A 13 6.94 -12.16 16.54
C GLY A 13 5.76 -11.59 17.35
N PRO A 14 5.11 -12.42 18.17
CA PRO A 14 4.00 -12.00 19.02
C PRO A 14 4.40 -10.85 19.93
N GLN A 15 3.64 -9.75 19.89
CA GLN A 15 3.89 -8.57 20.71
C GLN A 15 2.98 -8.54 21.94
N PRO A 16 3.45 -7.97 23.06
CA PRO A 16 2.59 -7.73 24.22
C PRO A 16 1.47 -6.77 23.85
N ILE A 17 0.31 -6.91 24.51
CA ILE A 17 -0.88 -6.09 24.24
C ILE A 17 -0.65 -4.58 24.38
N ASP A 18 0.37 -4.20 25.17
CA ASP A 18 0.72 -2.80 25.41
C ASP A 18 1.77 -2.25 24.43
N PHE A 19 2.19 -3.02 23.41
CA PHE A 19 3.20 -2.63 22.41
C PHE A 19 2.89 -1.28 21.78
N ILE A 20 1.67 -1.09 21.25
CA ILE A 20 1.27 0.15 20.58
C ILE A 20 1.39 1.34 21.55
N SER A 21 0.97 1.16 22.79
CA SER A 21 1.05 2.23 23.80
C SER A 21 2.50 2.58 24.17
N LYS A 22 3.41 1.60 24.18
CA LYS A 22 4.84 1.80 24.43
C LYS A 22 5.51 2.48 23.23
N ALA A 23 5.22 2.01 22.02
CA ALA A 23 5.73 2.60 20.79
C ALA A 23 5.30 4.07 20.66
N ALA A 24 4.03 4.38 20.91
CA ALA A 24 3.53 5.76 20.89
C ALA A 24 4.23 6.67 21.92
N LYS A 25 4.50 6.16 23.14
CA LYS A 25 5.22 6.91 24.18
C LYS A 25 6.69 7.16 23.83
N LEU A 26 7.32 6.27 23.08
CA LEU A 26 8.73 6.37 22.68
C LEU A 26 8.90 7.30 21.47
N CYS A 27 8.08 7.11 20.44
CA CYS A 27 8.19 7.80 19.16
C CYS A 27 7.52 9.19 19.13
N GLY A 28 6.74 9.52 20.16
CA GLY A 28 6.06 10.82 20.30
C GLY A 28 4.70 10.88 19.62
N LYS A 29 4.06 12.05 19.71
CA LYS A 29 2.64 12.26 19.31
C LYS A 29 2.35 12.09 17.82
N THR A 30 3.36 12.19 16.96
CA THR A 30 3.24 12.05 15.50
C THR A 30 3.58 10.64 15.02
N ALA A 31 3.73 9.69 15.95
CA ALA A 31 4.03 8.30 15.61
C ALA A 31 2.90 7.67 14.79
N VAL A 32 3.29 6.99 13.72
CA VAL A 32 2.41 6.20 12.88
C VAL A 32 2.92 4.77 12.82
N MET A 33 2.01 3.84 12.57
CA MET A 33 2.36 2.46 12.22
C MET A 33 2.66 2.39 10.73
N CYS A 34 3.68 1.67 10.32
CA CYS A 34 4.06 1.54 8.92
C CYS A 34 4.29 0.07 8.54
N PRO A 35 3.27 -0.62 8.03
CA PRO A 35 3.36 -2.03 7.63
C PRO A 35 4.47 -2.29 6.62
N ASP A 36 4.65 -1.39 5.65
CA ASP A 36 5.69 -1.57 4.63
C ASP A 36 7.11 -1.49 5.22
N THR A 37 7.36 -0.60 6.17
CA THR A 37 8.66 -0.54 6.86
C THR A 37 8.87 -1.79 7.71
N ALA A 38 7.81 -2.29 8.37
CA ALA A 38 7.89 -3.55 9.12
C ALA A 38 8.29 -4.70 8.19
N ARG A 39 7.60 -4.84 7.05
CA ARG A 39 7.89 -5.85 6.02
C ARG A 39 9.32 -5.74 5.50
N MET A 40 9.79 -4.55 5.14
CA MET A 40 11.17 -4.32 4.68
C MET A 40 12.22 -4.66 5.75
N ALA A 41 11.87 -4.56 7.03
CA ALA A 41 12.75 -4.89 8.15
C ALA A 41 12.65 -6.36 8.60
N GLY A 42 11.79 -7.17 7.97
CA GLY A 42 11.45 -8.52 8.44
C GLY A 42 10.70 -8.55 9.78
N ALA A 43 10.11 -7.42 10.18
CA ALA A 43 9.34 -7.26 11.41
C ALA A 43 7.84 -7.45 11.17
N ASN A 44 7.08 -7.75 12.22
CA ASN A 44 5.62 -7.81 12.16
C ASN A 44 4.99 -6.43 12.35
N LEU A 45 5.64 -5.55 13.13
CA LEU A 45 5.18 -4.19 13.40
C LEU A 45 6.35 -3.21 13.30
N ALA A 46 6.07 -2.01 12.80
CA ALA A 46 6.98 -0.89 12.82
C ALA A 46 6.22 0.38 13.18
N ALA A 47 6.79 1.18 14.08
CA ALA A 47 6.20 2.42 14.55
C ALA A 47 7.27 3.50 14.67
N GLY A 48 6.98 4.71 14.19
CA GLY A 48 7.90 5.84 14.21
C GLY A 48 7.24 7.09 13.66
N THR A 49 7.94 8.22 13.69
CA THR A 49 7.47 9.39 12.94
C THR A 49 7.64 9.13 11.44
N PRO A 50 6.84 9.76 10.56
CA PRO A 50 6.97 9.58 9.12
C PRO A 50 8.39 9.82 8.59
N ALA A 51 9.09 10.84 9.12
CA ALA A 51 10.44 11.17 8.72
C ALA A 51 11.46 10.08 9.10
N GLU A 52 11.37 9.52 10.30
CA GLU A 52 12.30 8.47 10.74
C GLU A 52 12.02 7.12 10.06
N LEU A 53 10.74 6.82 9.78
CA LEU A 53 10.37 5.66 8.98
C LEU A 53 10.90 5.77 7.55
N ALA A 54 10.83 6.95 6.93
CA ALA A 54 11.40 7.19 5.60
C ALA A 54 12.91 6.94 5.57
N LYS A 55 13.66 7.47 6.55
CA LYS A 55 15.11 7.21 6.67
C LYS A 55 15.43 5.74 6.87
N LEU A 56 14.62 5.01 7.66
CA LEU A 56 14.82 3.59 7.87
C LEU A 56 14.56 2.81 6.57
N ARG A 57 13.50 3.14 5.82
CA ARG A 57 13.20 2.50 4.53
C ARG A 57 14.35 2.63 3.54
N GLU A 58 14.92 3.83 3.41
CA GLU A 58 16.08 4.07 2.53
C GLU A 58 17.26 3.14 2.88
N ARG A 59 17.52 2.94 4.18
CA ARG A 59 18.58 2.04 4.65
C ARG A 59 18.30 0.56 4.40
N LEU A 60 17.03 0.17 4.40
CA LEU A 60 16.60 -1.23 4.23
C LEU A 60 16.42 -1.62 2.76
N GLU A 61 16.33 -0.64 1.86
CA GLU A 61 15.95 -0.84 0.46
C GLU A 61 16.78 -1.92 -0.24
N ALA A 62 18.11 -1.81 -0.20
CA ALA A 62 18.99 -2.75 -0.89
C ALA A 62 18.84 -4.19 -0.36
N GLY A 63 18.65 -4.35 0.95
CA GLY A 63 18.41 -5.65 1.58
C GLY A 63 17.07 -6.25 1.16
N ALA A 64 15.99 -5.46 1.27
CA ALA A 64 14.65 -5.87 0.89
C ALA A 64 14.58 -6.28 -0.60
N VAL A 65 15.27 -5.56 -1.48
CA VAL A 65 15.35 -5.87 -2.91
C VAL A 65 16.11 -7.18 -3.15
N LEU A 66 17.23 -7.40 -2.48
CA LEU A 66 17.99 -8.65 -2.61
C LEU A 66 17.16 -9.84 -2.13
N GLU A 67 16.51 -9.73 -0.97
CA GLU A 67 15.64 -10.77 -0.43
C GLU A 67 14.47 -11.08 -1.37
N ALA A 68 13.79 -10.07 -1.89
CA ALA A 68 12.70 -10.26 -2.85
C ALA A 68 13.18 -10.93 -4.14
N LYS A 69 14.34 -10.54 -4.68
CA LYS A 69 14.92 -11.18 -5.88
C LYS A 69 15.22 -12.65 -5.64
N VAL A 70 15.76 -13.00 -4.48
CA VAL A 70 16.02 -14.40 -4.11
C VAL A 70 14.72 -15.16 -3.93
N ALA A 71 13.75 -14.60 -3.21
CA ALA A 71 12.45 -15.24 -2.97
C ALA A 71 11.62 -15.44 -4.25
N GLN A 72 11.78 -14.55 -5.23
CA GLN A 72 10.98 -14.52 -6.46
C GLN A 72 11.74 -15.00 -7.70
N ALA A 73 12.90 -15.67 -7.54
CA ALA A 73 13.78 -16.06 -8.64
C ALA A 73 13.07 -16.87 -9.74
N ASP A 74 12.14 -17.74 -9.35
CA ASP A 74 11.38 -18.63 -10.27
C ASP A 74 9.90 -18.23 -10.42
N SER A 75 9.53 -17.03 -9.99
CA SER A 75 8.13 -16.58 -9.97
C SER A 75 7.56 -16.19 -11.34
N GLY A 76 8.43 -15.97 -12.34
CA GLY A 76 8.05 -15.40 -13.64
C GLY A 76 7.62 -13.92 -13.60
N LEU A 77 7.73 -13.27 -12.43
CA LEU A 77 7.40 -11.85 -12.27
C LEU A 77 8.43 -10.96 -12.97
N SER A 78 7.98 -9.79 -13.44
CA SER A 78 8.86 -8.77 -13.98
C SER A 78 9.78 -8.18 -12.91
N GLN A 79 10.88 -7.55 -13.33
CA GLN A 79 11.76 -6.86 -12.38
C GLN A 79 11.01 -5.75 -11.63
N ASN A 80 10.08 -5.04 -12.28
CA ASN A 80 9.27 -4.00 -11.65
C ASN A 80 8.33 -4.58 -10.58
N ALA A 81 7.68 -5.70 -10.88
CA ALA A 81 6.83 -6.41 -9.94
C ALA A 81 7.61 -6.90 -8.72
N ILE A 82 8.81 -7.45 -8.91
CA ILE A 82 9.71 -7.86 -7.81
C ILE A 82 10.12 -6.64 -6.97
N MET A 83 10.44 -5.50 -7.60
CA MET A 83 10.75 -4.26 -6.89
C MET A 83 9.55 -3.76 -6.10
N TRP A 84 8.34 -3.84 -6.64
CA TRP A 84 7.13 -3.43 -5.94
C TRP A 84 6.86 -4.30 -4.71
N LEU A 85 7.05 -5.63 -4.83
CA LEU A 85 6.97 -6.54 -3.69
C LEU A 85 7.96 -6.17 -2.58
N ALA A 86 9.16 -5.72 -2.96
CA ALA A 86 10.23 -5.35 -2.05
C ALA A 86 10.01 -3.99 -1.35
N THR A 87 9.68 -2.95 -2.10
CA THR A 87 9.77 -1.56 -1.62
C THR A 87 8.49 -0.76 -1.81
N GLY A 88 7.52 -1.28 -2.57
CA GLY A 88 6.25 -0.62 -2.84
C GLY A 88 5.48 -0.29 -1.57
N GLU A 89 4.73 0.81 -1.64
CA GLU A 89 3.70 1.14 -0.65
C GLU A 89 2.48 0.25 -0.91
N ARG A 90 2.16 -0.61 0.06
CA ARG A 90 1.18 -1.69 -0.12
C ARG A 90 0.00 -1.55 0.82
N GLY A 91 -1.09 -2.15 0.39
CA GLY A 91 -2.35 -2.28 1.11
C GLY A 91 -3.22 -3.32 0.42
N THR A 92 -4.22 -3.83 1.13
CA THR A 92 -5.03 -4.97 0.68
C THR A 92 -5.65 -4.77 -0.71
N SER A 93 -6.07 -3.54 -1.04
CA SER A 93 -6.59 -3.19 -2.37
C SER A 93 -5.53 -3.31 -3.48
N SER A 94 -4.33 -2.76 -3.26
CA SER A 94 -3.21 -2.87 -4.21
C SER A 94 -2.65 -4.30 -4.29
N GLU A 95 -2.67 -5.05 -3.20
CA GLU A 95 -2.29 -6.46 -3.17
C GLU A 95 -3.30 -7.32 -3.92
N THR A 96 -4.60 -7.02 -3.80
CA THR A 96 -5.65 -7.65 -4.61
C THR A 96 -5.42 -7.38 -6.10
N LEU A 97 -5.13 -6.13 -6.46
CA LEU A 97 -4.81 -5.75 -7.84
C LEU A 97 -3.59 -6.53 -8.36
N PHE A 98 -2.52 -6.63 -7.57
CA PHE A 98 -1.32 -7.39 -7.92
C PHE A 98 -1.61 -8.90 -8.06
N THR A 99 -2.29 -9.51 -7.08
CA THR A 99 -2.65 -10.93 -7.09
C THR A 99 -3.45 -11.29 -8.34
N LEU A 100 -4.46 -10.50 -8.68
CA LEU A 100 -5.34 -10.79 -9.80
C LEU A 100 -4.70 -10.56 -11.17
N THR A 101 -3.77 -9.62 -11.27
CA THR A 101 -3.09 -9.30 -12.54
C THR A 101 -1.89 -10.21 -12.82
N THR A 102 -1.23 -10.71 -11.77
CA THR A 102 -0.01 -11.52 -11.88
C THR A 102 -0.22 -13.00 -11.55
N GLY A 103 -1.24 -13.34 -10.77
CA GLY A 103 -1.44 -14.67 -10.18
C GLY A 103 -0.59 -14.93 -8.93
N HIS A 104 0.24 -13.98 -8.50
CA HIS A 104 1.08 -14.11 -7.30
C HIS A 104 0.32 -13.64 -6.05
N ASP A 105 -0.06 -14.57 -5.18
CA ASP A 105 -0.87 -14.27 -4.00
C ASP A 105 -0.14 -13.38 -2.98
N CYS A 106 -0.61 -12.14 -2.87
CA CYS A 106 -0.22 -11.17 -1.86
C CYS A 106 -1.30 -10.92 -0.79
N THR A 107 -2.48 -11.52 -0.94
CA THR A 107 -3.67 -11.22 -0.12
C THR A 107 -3.79 -12.16 1.08
N GLY A 108 -3.33 -13.41 0.94
CA GLY A 108 -3.41 -14.41 1.99
C GLY A 108 -4.82 -14.58 2.56
N ASP A 109 -4.91 -14.81 3.87
CA ASP A 109 -6.19 -15.09 4.56
C ASP A 109 -7.16 -13.90 4.62
N TRP A 110 -6.70 -12.68 4.32
CA TRP A 110 -7.56 -11.49 4.31
C TRP A 110 -8.50 -11.45 3.11
N GLY A 111 -8.18 -12.22 2.06
CA GLY A 111 -8.96 -12.25 0.83
C GLY A 111 -8.86 -10.97 0.00
N TYR A 112 -9.71 -10.90 -1.02
CA TYR A 112 -9.75 -9.77 -1.95
C TYR A 112 -10.46 -8.55 -1.35
N SER A 113 -9.92 -7.37 -1.64
CA SER A 113 -10.50 -6.07 -1.29
C SER A 113 -10.40 -5.11 -2.47
N HIS A 114 -11.04 -3.95 -2.36
CA HIS A 114 -11.02 -2.87 -3.34
C HIS A 114 -10.60 -1.58 -2.66
N PRO A 115 -10.21 -0.52 -3.40
CA PRO A 115 -9.92 0.75 -2.76
C PRO A 115 -11.20 1.35 -2.16
N HIS A 116 -11.18 1.70 -0.87
CA HIS A 116 -12.32 2.28 -0.18
C HIS A 116 -12.27 3.80 -0.17
N ASP A 117 -11.06 4.36 -0.23
CA ASP A 117 -10.80 5.80 -0.18
C ASP A 117 -9.66 6.21 -1.14
N PRO A 118 -9.36 7.52 -1.25
CA PRO A 118 -8.29 8.00 -2.11
C PRO A 118 -6.89 7.51 -1.71
N ASP A 119 -6.63 7.21 -0.44
CA ASP A 119 -5.33 6.70 0.01
C ASP A 119 -5.14 5.26 -0.46
N ASP A 120 -6.18 4.43 -0.41
CA ASP A 120 -6.19 3.11 -1.03
C ASP A 120 -6.01 3.19 -2.54
N LEU A 121 -6.74 4.10 -3.20
CA LEU A 121 -6.60 4.33 -4.65
C LEU A 121 -5.16 4.75 -4.99
N SER A 122 -4.55 5.60 -4.18
CA SER A 122 -3.16 6.06 -4.37
C SER A 122 -2.19 4.89 -4.40
N ARG A 123 -2.35 3.89 -3.51
CA ARG A 123 -1.50 2.69 -3.46
C ARG A 123 -1.69 1.82 -4.69
N CYS A 124 -2.93 1.64 -5.15
CA CYS A 124 -3.21 0.95 -6.42
C CYS A 124 -2.58 1.68 -7.61
N ARG A 125 -2.66 3.02 -7.66
CA ARG A 125 -2.06 3.83 -8.73
C ARG A 125 -0.53 3.77 -8.69
N LYS A 126 0.12 3.83 -7.51
CA LYS A 126 1.57 3.65 -7.36
C LYS A 126 2.04 2.29 -7.87
N LEU A 127 1.28 1.22 -7.63
CA LEU A 127 1.55 -0.09 -8.21
C LEU A 127 1.57 -0.03 -9.74
N LEU A 128 0.55 0.56 -10.36
CA LEU A 128 0.45 0.65 -11.82
C LEU A 128 1.49 1.59 -12.44
N ASP A 129 1.85 2.69 -11.77
CA ASP A 129 2.94 3.58 -12.17
C ASP A 129 4.28 2.83 -12.18
N GLN A 130 4.51 1.96 -11.19
CA GLN A 130 5.72 1.14 -11.08
C GLN A 130 5.71 -0.05 -12.05
N CYS A 131 4.55 -0.66 -12.28
CA CYS A 131 4.35 -1.85 -13.11
C CYS A 131 3.36 -1.55 -14.26
N PRO A 132 3.75 -0.72 -15.25
CA PRO A 132 2.84 -0.28 -16.32
C PRO A 132 2.29 -1.45 -17.16
N GLU A 133 2.98 -2.58 -17.20
CA GLU A 133 2.50 -3.81 -17.84
C GLU A 133 1.17 -4.32 -17.27
N LEU A 134 0.87 -4.01 -16.00
CA LEU A 134 -0.34 -4.47 -15.31
C LEU A 134 -1.58 -3.64 -15.68
N VAL A 135 -1.41 -2.44 -16.24
CA VAL A 135 -2.54 -1.57 -16.65
C VAL A 135 -3.43 -2.30 -17.67
N SER A 136 -2.80 -3.02 -18.61
CA SER A 136 -3.51 -3.82 -19.62
C SER A 136 -4.34 -4.97 -19.02
N CYS A 137 -4.04 -5.37 -17.79
CA CYS A 137 -4.71 -6.44 -17.06
C CYS A 137 -5.84 -5.94 -16.14
N LEU A 138 -6.03 -4.62 -15.97
CA LEU A 138 -7.11 -4.05 -15.16
C LEU A 138 -8.50 -4.64 -15.44
N PRO A 139 -8.90 -4.93 -16.71
CA PRO A 139 -10.17 -5.59 -16.99
C PRO A 139 -10.36 -6.94 -16.29
N ARG A 140 -9.28 -7.68 -15.98
CA ARG A 140 -9.36 -8.97 -15.25
C ARG A 140 -9.81 -8.76 -13.80
N VAL A 141 -9.48 -7.62 -13.23
CA VAL A 141 -9.73 -7.28 -11.82
C VAL A 141 -11.21 -7.00 -11.60
N ALA A 142 -11.94 -6.56 -12.63
CA ALA A 142 -13.39 -6.37 -12.59
C ALA A 142 -14.15 -7.64 -12.17
N ALA A 143 -13.59 -8.83 -12.41
CA ALA A 143 -14.19 -10.10 -12.01
C ALA A 143 -14.10 -10.40 -10.50
N ALA A 144 -13.36 -9.59 -9.73
CA ALA A 144 -13.14 -9.82 -8.30
C ALA A 144 -14.32 -9.48 -7.40
N GLY A 145 -15.29 -8.70 -7.91
CA GLY A 145 -16.46 -8.28 -7.15
C GLY A 145 -17.18 -7.08 -7.77
N PRO A 146 -18.39 -6.76 -7.30
CA PRO A 146 -19.20 -5.67 -7.85
C PRO A 146 -18.50 -4.30 -7.76
N GLU A 147 -17.70 -4.07 -6.72
CA GLU A 147 -16.98 -2.81 -6.53
C GLU A 147 -15.87 -2.64 -7.58
N TRP A 148 -15.07 -3.68 -7.84
CA TRP A 148 -14.08 -3.64 -8.91
C TRP A 148 -14.74 -3.56 -10.30
N ALA A 149 -15.84 -4.27 -10.51
CA ALA A 149 -16.63 -4.20 -11.74
C ALA A 149 -17.13 -2.77 -12.04
N ALA A 150 -17.44 -2.00 -10.99
CA ALA A 150 -17.88 -0.62 -11.10
C ALA A 150 -16.73 0.40 -11.19
N LEU A 151 -15.60 0.14 -10.51
CA LEU A 151 -14.41 1.00 -10.53
C LEU A 151 -13.67 0.95 -11.86
N VAL A 152 -13.41 -0.25 -12.41
CA VAL A 152 -12.56 -0.43 -13.59
C VAL A 152 -13.03 0.40 -14.80
N PRO A 153 -14.33 0.45 -15.15
CA PRO A 153 -14.80 1.27 -16.27
C PRO A 153 -14.63 2.78 -16.08
N ARG A 154 -14.46 3.24 -14.84
CA ARG A 154 -14.32 4.66 -14.46
C ARG A 154 -12.93 4.98 -13.92
N TRP A 155 -11.96 4.10 -14.13
CA TRP A 155 -10.62 4.22 -13.58
C TRP A 155 -9.92 5.51 -14.02
N ASP A 156 -9.99 5.82 -15.32
CA ASP A 156 -9.36 7.01 -15.88
C ASP A 156 -10.01 8.30 -15.36
N GLU A 157 -11.33 8.30 -15.17
CA GLU A 157 -12.07 9.43 -14.57
C GLU A 157 -11.62 9.68 -13.13
N LEU A 158 -11.51 8.61 -12.32
CA LEU A 158 -11.01 8.70 -10.95
C LEU A 158 -9.57 9.22 -10.90
N CYS A 159 -8.71 8.72 -11.79
CA CYS A 159 -7.31 9.15 -11.87
C CYS A 159 -7.21 10.63 -12.23
N ALA A 160 -7.94 11.07 -13.25
CA ALA A 160 -7.95 12.47 -13.69
C ALA A 160 -8.47 13.41 -12.60
N LEU A 161 -9.58 13.04 -11.94
CA LEU A 161 -10.14 13.85 -10.85
C LEU A 161 -9.17 13.95 -9.65
N MET A 162 -8.51 12.84 -9.30
CA MET A 162 -7.52 12.82 -8.23
C MET A 162 -6.28 13.65 -8.58
N ASP A 163 -5.83 13.61 -9.84
CA ASP A 163 -4.70 14.42 -10.32
C ASP A 163 -5.01 15.92 -10.30
N GLU A 164 -6.24 16.32 -10.66
CA GLU A 164 -6.70 17.70 -10.55
C GLU A 164 -6.81 18.15 -9.08
N GLU A 165 -7.39 17.31 -8.24
CA GLU A 165 -7.73 17.65 -6.86
C GLU A 165 -6.52 17.61 -5.90
N SER A 166 -5.59 16.68 -6.13
CA SER A 166 -4.44 16.45 -5.26
C SER A 166 -3.17 16.15 -6.07
N PRO A 167 -2.57 17.12 -6.78
CA PRO A 167 -1.41 16.90 -7.67
C PRO A 167 -0.23 16.18 -7.00
N ASP A 168 -0.04 16.40 -5.70
CA ASP A 168 1.04 15.86 -4.87
C ASP A 168 0.71 14.50 -4.23
N TRP A 169 -0.37 13.83 -4.67
CA TRP A 169 -0.82 12.57 -4.05
C TRP A 169 0.24 11.46 -4.08
N ARG A 170 1.13 11.47 -5.07
CA ARG A 170 2.26 10.51 -5.17
C ARG A 170 3.19 10.58 -3.98
N GLU A 171 3.26 11.75 -3.35
CA GLU A 171 4.11 12.02 -2.20
C GLU A 171 3.35 11.83 -0.88
N GLY A 172 2.12 11.28 -0.95
CA GLY A 172 1.24 11.08 0.21
C GLY A 172 0.74 12.40 0.80
N ARG A 173 0.66 13.46 -0.01
CA ARG A 173 0.22 14.79 0.41
C ARG A 173 -1.07 15.17 -0.29
N GLY A 174 -1.81 16.08 0.37
CA GLY A 174 -3.07 16.60 -0.12
C GLY A 174 -4.28 15.83 0.40
N SER A 175 -5.41 16.07 -0.23
CA SER A 175 -6.69 15.46 0.12
C SER A 175 -7.56 15.44 -1.12
N ALA A 176 -8.33 14.36 -1.31
CA ALA A 176 -9.14 14.19 -2.51
C ALA A 176 -10.64 13.96 -2.19
N PRO A 177 -11.35 14.94 -1.57
CA PRO A 177 -12.74 14.77 -1.14
C PRO A 177 -13.73 14.56 -2.30
N LYS A 178 -13.55 15.18 -3.46
CA LYS A 178 -14.38 14.95 -4.66
C LYS A 178 -14.12 13.56 -5.23
N THR A 179 -12.86 13.14 -5.28
CA THR A 179 -12.49 11.78 -5.67
C THR A 179 -13.16 10.75 -4.76
N TYR A 180 -13.11 10.97 -3.44
CA TYR A 180 -13.80 10.13 -2.47
C TYR A 180 -15.32 10.13 -2.65
N ALA A 181 -15.93 11.30 -2.91
CA ALA A 181 -17.35 11.40 -3.20
C ALA A 181 -17.73 10.62 -4.48
N LEU A 182 -16.88 10.67 -5.50
CA LEU A 182 -17.06 9.93 -6.74
C LEU A 182 -16.99 8.41 -6.49
N MET A 183 -15.97 7.94 -5.76
CA MET A 183 -15.86 6.53 -5.36
C MET A 183 -17.12 6.04 -4.64
N LYS A 184 -17.61 6.80 -3.65
CA LYS A 184 -18.85 6.46 -2.95
C LYS A 184 -20.06 6.40 -3.88
N SER A 185 -20.16 7.30 -4.86
CA SER A 185 -21.24 7.27 -5.85
C SER A 185 -21.19 6.02 -6.72
N ILE A 186 -19.98 5.57 -7.11
CA ILE A 186 -19.76 4.35 -7.88
C ILE A 186 -20.25 3.13 -7.09
N PHE A 187 -19.84 3.02 -5.82
CA PHE A 187 -20.25 1.89 -4.97
C PHE A 187 -21.75 1.87 -4.69
N ALA A 188 -22.37 3.03 -4.47
CA ALA A 188 -23.81 3.12 -4.27
C ALA A 188 -24.62 2.68 -5.51
N SER A 189 -24.07 2.84 -6.71
CA SER A 189 -24.68 2.35 -7.96
C SER A 189 -24.43 0.87 -8.23
N ALA A 190 -23.37 0.27 -7.65
CA ALA A 190 -23.01 -1.14 -7.83
C ALA A 190 -23.77 -2.10 -6.92
N GLN A 191 -24.34 -1.59 -5.82
CA GLN A 191 -25.10 -2.35 -4.81
C GLN A 191 -26.62 -2.38 -5.07
N GLN A 192 -27.08 -1.83 -6.20
CA GLN A 192 -28.47 -1.82 -6.65
C GLN A 192 -28.69 -2.90 -7.72
#